data_AF-A0A166Q7P4-F1
#
_entry.id   AF-A0A166Q7P4-F1
#
_cell.length_a   1.000
_cell.length_b   1.000
_cell.length_c   1.000
_cell.angle_alpha   90.00
_cell.angle_beta   90.00
_cell.angle_gamma   90.00
#
_symmetry.space_group_name_H-M   'P 1'
#
loop_
_entity.id
_entity.type
_entity.pdbx_description
1 polymer ?
#
loop_
_entity_poly.entity_id
_entity_poly.type
_entity_poly.pdbx_seq_one_letter_code
_entity_poly.pdbx_strand_id
1 'polypeptide(L)'
;MTAAALDANTRTLTRPAPLNRLIEASFDASNVVPGAGVTGEAICPICYDAVTLPIKFGCGHAYCGACIHHFLTSTSTFPLVCMGDEDTCHVPIPIPVIQRFLPIEQFTNLLETAFIALIDHHPQDFKHCPTPDCRQVYRCTTSDAASIIHCPSCLSSVCSACHEESHEGMTCEERKLNDDRNEQERLNDEFATQSGFKKCPQCAVWIEKTEGCNHMACKCGAHICWVCMGIFDAASVYQHMHTAHGGFHDVDGNGAELLFQRENFAEQQEALRQVALRRAQLAQQQLRREAEDEQDRLIRAQQILHARAREQARVRDEAHRQDLEDQARIAEFNRRAEDVRRAEQARIHRRAAEQAAGWGFAVVMGVVGVLLVI
;
A
#
# COMPACT_ATOMS: atom_id res chain seq x y z
N MET A 1 15.47 -24.80 -49.63
CA MET A 1 14.24 -24.08 -50.04
C MET A 1 13.23 -24.31 -48.94
N THR A 2 12.74 -23.38 -48.13
CA THR A 2 12.89 -21.93 -47.96
C THR A 2 12.67 -21.71 -46.46
N ALA A 3 13.67 -21.19 -45.74
CA ALA A 3 13.49 -20.68 -44.39
C ALA A 3 13.03 -19.23 -44.53
N ALA A 4 11.76 -18.97 -44.25
CA ALA A 4 11.21 -17.62 -44.17
C ALA A 4 10.04 -17.59 -43.19
N ALA A 5 10.09 -16.57 -42.32
CA ALA A 5 9.05 -16.07 -41.42
C ALA A 5 8.74 -16.89 -40.17
N LEU A 6 9.30 -16.45 -39.04
CA LEU A 6 8.61 -16.08 -37.79
C LEU A 6 9.67 -15.50 -36.83
N ASP A 7 9.68 -14.18 -36.66
CA ASP A 7 9.94 -13.46 -35.39
C ASP A 7 10.14 -11.97 -35.64
N ALA A 8 9.05 -11.23 -35.54
CA ALA A 8 9.01 -9.78 -35.51
C ALA A 8 7.95 -9.34 -34.49
N ASN A 9 8.28 -9.30 -33.20
CA ASN A 9 7.67 -8.35 -32.25
C ASN A 9 8.34 -8.37 -30.86
N THR A 10 9.38 -7.56 -30.67
CA THR A 10 9.83 -7.14 -29.33
C THR A 10 10.11 -5.64 -29.36
N ARG A 11 9.02 -4.87 -29.35
CA ARG A 11 8.99 -3.46 -28.94
C ARG A 11 7.96 -3.31 -27.82
N THR A 12 8.39 -3.55 -26.59
CA THR A 12 7.70 -3.04 -25.40
C THR A 12 8.58 -1.96 -24.77
N LEU A 13 8.04 -0.75 -24.82
CA LEU A 13 8.60 0.51 -24.38
C LEU A 13 8.68 0.52 -22.84
N THR A 14 9.88 0.35 -22.27
CA THR A 14 10.18 0.78 -20.90
C THR A 14 10.62 2.24 -20.94
N ARG A 15 9.65 3.16 -20.86
CA ARG A 15 9.92 4.58 -20.55
C ARG A 15 10.17 4.65 -19.04
N PRO A 16 11.37 4.98 -18.55
CA PRO A 16 11.57 5.23 -17.12
C PRO A 16 10.77 6.48 -16.71
N ALA A 17 10.18 6.42 -15.52
CA ALA A 17 9.31 7.43 -14.95
C ALA A 17 9.97 8.82 -14.88
N PRO A 18 9.21 9.93 -15.05
CA PRO A 18 9.73 11.30 -14.98
C PRO A 18 10.37 11.64 -13.63
N LEU A 19 9.96 10.93 -12.56
CA LEU A 19 10.48 11.09 -11.20
C LEU A 19 11.95 10.69 -11.07
N ASN A 20 12.41 9.61 -11.70
CA ASN A 20 13.82 9.20 -11.60
C ASN A 20 14.75 10.22 -12.27
N ARG A 21 14.33 10.83 -13.38
CA ARG A 21 15.09 11.92 -14.03
C ARG A 21 15.14 13.19 -13.20
N LEU A 22 14.06 13.52 -12.48
CA LEU A 22 14.02 14.68 -11.58
C LEU A 22 14.87 14.45 -10.33
N ILE A 23 14.90 13.22 -9.83
CA ILE A 23 15.77 12.80 -8.71
C ILE A 23 17.24 12.83 -9.15
N GLU A 24 17.59 12.28 -10.31
CA GLU A 24 18.95 12.33 -10.88
C GLU A 24 19.41 13.78 -11.12
N ALA A 25 18.57 14.65 -11.68
CA ALA A 25 18.87 16.08 -11.85
C ALA A 25 19.05 16.84 -10.52
N SER A 26 18.44 16.34 -9.44
CA SER A 26 18.63 16.89 -8.08
C SER A 26 19.97 16.46 -7.47
N PHE A 27 20.51 15.30 -7.86
CA PHE A 27 21.82 14.81 -7.43
C PHE A 27 22.99 15.44 -8.20
N ASP A 28 22.77 15.88 -9.44
CA ASP A 28 23.77 16.60 -10.25
C ASP A 28 24.08 18.03 -9.72
N ALA A 29 23.28 18.55 -8.77
CA ALA A 29 23.56 19.79 -8.05
C ALA A 29 24.74 19.68 -7.05
N SER A 30 25.41 18.52 -6.98
CA SER A 30 26.53 18.28 -6.07
C SER A 30 27.85 18.98 -6.45
N ASN A 31 27.92 19.69 -7.59
CA ASN A 31 29.09 20.50 -7.94
C ASN A 31 28.97 21.94 -7.42
N VAL A 32 28.92 22.09 -6.09
CA VAL A 32 29.26 23.36 -5.42
C VAL A 32 30.75 23.34 -5.11
N VAL A 33 31.58 23.57 -6.12
CA VAL A 33 32.99 23.91 -5.92
C VAL A 33 33.05 25.42 -5.62
N PRO A 34 33.77 25.87 -4.56
CA PRO A 34 34.13 27.27 -4.44
C PRO A 34 35.17 27.61 -5.52
N GLY A 35 34.68 27.95 -6.70
CA GLY A 35 35.50 28.40 -7.82
C GLY A 35 36.04 29.80 -7.52
N ALA A 36 37.29 29.86 -7.08
CA ALA A 36 38.07 31.10 -7.10
C ALA A 36 38.31 31.51 -8.56
N GLY A 37 37.89 32.73 -8.91
CA GLY A 37 38.26 33.42 -10.15
C GLY A 37 37.14 33.53 -11.18
N VAL A 38 36.44 34.66 -11.18
CA VAL A 38 36.41 35.68 -12.25
C VAL A 38 35.25 36.65 -11.97
N THR A 39 35.61 37.93 -12.10
CA THR A 39 34.89 39.18 -11.87
C THR A 39 33.46 39.26 -12.44
N GLY A 40 32.52 39.54 -11.55
CA GLY A 40 31.16 40.01 -11.81
C GLY A 40 30.47 40.11 -10.46
N GLU A 41 30.29 41.33 -9.94
CA GLU A 41 29.60 41.57 -8.66
C GLU A 41 28.16 41.05 -8.79
N ALA A 42 27.91 39.83 -8.32
CA ALA A 42 26.57 39.31 -8.28
C ALA A 42 25.82 40.06 -7.16
N ILE A 43 24.69 40.67 -7.50
CA ILE A 43 23.86 41.44 -6.56
C ILE A 43 22.77 40.52 -6.03
N CYS A 44 22.55 40.52 -4.71
CA CYS A 44 21.50 39.72 -4.11
C CYS A 44 20.11 40.33 -4.39
N PRO A 45 19.15 39.57 -4.94
CA PRO A 45 17.79 40.07 -5.18
C PRO A 45 17.01 40.47 -3.91
N ILE A 46 17.45 40.05 -2.72
CA ILE A 46 16.75 40.30 -1.45
C ILE A 46 17.26 41.58 -0.77
N CYS A 47 18.58 41.75 -0.68
CA CYS A 47 19.18 42.90 0.00
C CYS A 47 19.79 43.95 -0.94
N TYR A 48 19.81 43.67 -2.26
CA TYR A 48 20.39 44.53 -3.29
C TYR A 48 21.88 44.88 -3.09
N ASP A 49 22.59 44.13 -2.24
CA ASP A 49 24.03 44.28 -2.01
C ASP A 49 24.86 43.25 -2.79
N ALA A 50 26.15 43.58 -2.99
CA ALA A 50 27.13 42.68 -3.59
C ALA A 50 27.38 41.45 -2.73
N VAL A 51 27.28 40.26 -3.32
CA VAL A 51 27.41 39.00 -2.58
C VAL A 51 28.87 38.55 -2.47
N THR A 52 29.37 38.44 -1.24
CA THR A 52 30.75 37.99 -0.96
C THR A 52 30.93 36.47 -1.14
N LEU A 53 29.92 35.67 -0.82
CA LEU A 53 29.88 34.20 -1.02
C LEU A 53 28.59 33.82 -1.77
N PRO A 54 28.57 33.93 -3.10
CA PRO A 54 27.35 33.78 -3.89
C PRO A 54 26.85 32.34 -3.92
N ILE A 55 25.60 32.14 -3.50
CA ILE A 55 24.87 30.89 -3.68
C ILE A 55 24.12 30.99 -4.99
N LYS A 56 24.65 30.37 -6.03
CA LYS A 56 24.06 30.39 -7.37
C LYS A 56 23.02 29.28 -7.53
N PHE A 57 21.84 29.65 -8.02
CA PHE A 57 20.81 28.68 -8.42
C PHE A 57 20.96 28.31 -9.90
N GLY A 58 20.26 27.24 -10.32
CA GLY A 58 20.23 26.80 -11.73
C GLY A 58 19.65 27.84 -12.70
N CYS A 59 18.93 28.85 -12.19
CA CYS A 59 18.43 30.00 -12.95
C CYS A 59 19.49 31.12 -13.16
N GLY A 60 20.67 31.02 -12.54
CA GLY A 60 21.75 32.00 -12.68
C GLY A 60 21.77 33.10 -11.61
N HIS A 61 20.72 33.24 -10.80
CA HIS A 61 20.67 34.21 -9.69
C HIS A 61 21.53 33.80 -8.50
N ALA A 62 22.10 34.79 -7.81
CA ALA A 62 22.94 34.60 -6.65
C ALA A 62 22.37 35.29 -5.41
N TYR A 63 22.42 34.59 -4.26
CA TYR A 63 21.90 35.10 -2.99
C TYR A 63 22.97 35.13 -1.90
N CYS A 64 22.86 36.09 -0.99
CA CYS A 64 23.56 36.07 0.29
C CYS A 64 23.08 34.89 1.15
N GLY A 65 23.98 34.20 1.84
CA GLY A 65 23.64 33.09 2.74
C GLY A 65 22.63 33.46 3.83
N ALA A 66 22.79 34.64 4.44
CA ALA A 66 21.85 35.12 5.44
C ALA A 66 20.47 35.44 4.85
N CYS A 67 20.43 36.08 3.67
CA CYS A 67 19.18 36.44 3.01
C CYS A 67 18.38 35.22 2.59
N ILE A 68 19.04 34.20 2.02
CA ILE A 68 18.34 32.97 1.63
C ILE A 68 17.89 32.17 2.85
N HIS A 69 18.69 32.12 3.92
CA HIS A 69 18.28 31.49 5.16
C HIS A 69 17.01 32.16 5.72
N HIS A 70 17.01 33.49 5.84
CA HIS A 70 15.84 34.23 6.31
C HIS A 70 14.61 34.02 5.42
N PHE A 71 14.77 34.12 4.11
CA PHE A 71 13.70 33.86 3.15
C PHE A 71 13.07 32.48 3.38
N LEU A 72 13.88 31.43 3.37
CA LEU A 72 13.40 30.06 3.50
C LEU A 72 12.81 29.76 4.89
N THR A 73 13.25 30.44 5.96
CA THR A 73 12.65 30.31 7.30
C THR A 73 11.37 31.11 7.48
N SER A 74 11.17 32.18 6.71
CA SER A 74 10.04 33.10 6.84
C SER A 74 8.82 32.69 6.04
N THR A 75 9.03 31.94 4.96
CA THR A 75 7.95 31.49 4.08
C THR A 75 7.48 30.10 4.48
N SER A 76 6.16 29.90 4.47
CA SER A 76 5.51 28.61 4.69
C SER A 76 4.81 28.09 3.44
N THR A 77 5.04 28.70 2.28
CA THR A 77 4.38 28.34 1.02
C THR A 77 5.26 27.42 0.19
N PHE A 78 4.64 26.45 -0.49
CA PHE A 78 5.34 25.52 -1.39
C PHE A 78 4.63 25.53 -2.75
N PRO A 79 5.36 25.51 -3.88
CA PRO A 79 6.81 25.39 -4.03
C PRO A 79 7.58 26.69 -3.70
N LEU A 80 8.79 26.54 -3.15
CA LEU A 80 9.71 27.67 -2.91
C LEU A 80 10.36 28.08 -4.22
N VAL A 81 10.14 29.33 -4.63
CA VAL A 81 10.58 29.85 -5.94
C VAL A 81 11.62 30.96 -5.81
N CYS A 82 12.42 31.12 -6.86
CA CYS A 82 13.40 32.19 -6.98
C CYS A 82 12.72 33.55 -7.21
N MET A 83 13.06 34.55 -6.39
CA MET A 83 12.60 35.95 -6.51
C MET A 83 13.58 36.82 -7.32
N GLY A 84 14.36 36.21 -8.21
CA GLY A 84 15.30 36.92 -9.07
C GLY A 84 14.57 37.76 -10.12
N ASP A 85 15.28 38.75 -10.68
CA ASP A 85 14.78 39.67 -11.72
C ASP A 85 13.47 40.37 -11.33
N GLU A 86 13.45 41.05 -10.18
CA GLU A 86 12.26 41.77 -9.68
C GLU A 86 11.01 40.85 -9.57
N ASP A 87 11.18 39.65 -9.01
CA ASP A 87 10.11 38.65 -8.81
C ASP A 87 9.54 38.03 -10.09
N THR A 88 10.31 37.97 -11.18
CA THR A 88 9.83 37.39 -12.45
C THR A 88 10.35 35.98 -12.72
N CYS A 89 11.41 35.54 -12.03
CA CYS A 89 12.07 34.26 -12.31
C CYS A 89 11.21 33.01 -12.01
N HIS A 90 10.61 32.93 -10.82
CA HIS A 90 9.73 31.83 -10.37
C HIS A 90 10.29 30.40 -10.50
N VAL A 91 11.59 30.21 -10.76
CA VAL A 91 12.20 28.88 -10.86
C VAL A 91 12.24 28.22 -9.49
N PRO A 92 11.80 26.95 -9.34
CA PRO A 92 11.80 26.26 -8.05
C PRO A 92 13.21 26.09 -7.50
N ILE A 93 13.39 26.38 -6.22
CA ILE A 93 14.66 26.23 -5.51
C ILE A 93 14.94 24.73 -5.29
N PRO A 94 16.14 24.23 -5.63
CA PRO A 94 16.48 22.82 -5.45
C PRO A 94 16.44 22.38 -3.98
N ILE A 95 15.90 21.18 -3.73
CA ILE A 95 15.82 20.56 -2.40
C ILE A 95 17.17 20.56 -1.64
N PRO A 96 18.33 20.25 -2.27
CA PRO A 96 19.61 20.27 -1.57
C PRO A 96 19.99 21.64 -0.98
N VAL A 97 19.55 22.73 -1.63
CA VAL A 97 19.79 24.09 -1.12
C VAL A 97 18.90 24.35 0.09
N ILE A 98 17.63 23.95 0.03
CA ILE A 98 16.68 24.11 1.15
C ILE A 98 17.18 23.34 2.38
N GLN A 99 17.60 22.08 2.19
CA GLN A 99 18.13 21.24 3.28
C GLN A 99 19.42 21.78 3.90
N ARG A 100 20.23 22.54 3.15
CA ARG A 100 21.45 23.15 3.68
C ARG A 100 21.16 24.27 4.67
N PHE A 101 20.06 25.00 4.48
CA PHE A 101 19.73 26.17 5.29
C PHE A 101 18.66 25.90 6.35
N LEU A 102 17.80 24.90 6.15
CA LEU A 102 16.75 24.58 7.11
C LEU A 102 17.13 23.40 7.99
N PRO A 103 16.92 23.49 9.31
CA PRO A 103 16.88 22.33 10.18
C PRO A 103 15.89 21.29 9.67
N ILE A 104 16.18 20.00 9.92
CA ILE A 104 15.35 18.86 9.50
C ILE A 104 13.87 19.04 9.90
N GLU A 105 13.60 19.57 11.08
CA GLU A 105 12.23 19.79 11.57
C GLU A 105 11.46 20.79 10.71
N GLN A 106 12.06 21.94 10.39
CA GLN A 106 11.44 22.97 9.55
C GLN A 106 11.24 22.48 8.12
N PHE A 107 12.22 21.76 7.58
CA PHE A 107 12.10 21.14 6.25
C PHE A 107 10.97 20.10 6.20
N THR A 108 10.83 19.28 7.25
CA THR A 108 9.77 18.28 7.34
C THR A 108 8.39 18.93 7.41
N ASN A 109 8.24 20.01 8.20
CA ASN A 109 6.97 20.75 8.29
C ASN A 109 6.58 21.40 6.94
N LEU A 110 7.55 21.94 6.20
CA LEU A 110 7.31 22.48 4.86
C LEU A 110 6.85 21.39 3.89
N LEU A 111 7.48 20.21 3.92
CA LEU A 111 7.06 19.08 3.10
C LEU A 111 5.65 18.59 3.48
N GLU A 112 5.32 18.52 4.76
CA GLU A 112 3.99 18.13 5.23
C GLU A 112 2.94 19.13 4.76
N THR A 113 3.21 20.44 4.89
CA THR A 113 2.32 21.51 4.42
C THR A 113 2.14 21.45 2.89
N ALA A 114 3.23 21.23 2.15
CA ALA A 114 3.20 21.07 0.70
C ALA A 114 2.34 19.86 0.27
N PHE A 115 2.48 18.75 0.98
CA PHE A 115 1.77 17.52 0.71
C PHE A 115 0.27 17.66 1.02
N ILE A 116 -0.08 18.31 2.13
CA ILE A 116 -1.47 18.63 2.47
C ILE A 116 -2.08 19.55 1.40
N ALA A 117 -1.40 20.64 1.03
CA ALA A 117 -1.87 21.54 -0.01
C ALA A 117 -2.09 20.83 -1.35
N LEU A 118 -1.20 19.89 -1.72
CA LEU A 118 -1.38 19.07 -2.92
C LEU A 118 -2.63 18.20 -2.84
N ILE A 119 -2.90 17.57 -1.70
CA ILE A 119 -4.09 16.73 -1.51
C ILE A 119 -5.36 17.60 -1.58
N ASP A 120 -5.35 18.76 -0.94
CA ASP A 120 -6.46 19.70 -0.96
C ASP A 120 -6.77 20.23 -2.37
N HIS A 121 -5.74 20.41 -3.20
CA HIS A 121 -5.90 20.79 -4.62
C HIS A 121 -6.35 19.64 -5.52
N HIS A 122 -6.23 18.38 -5.07
CA HIS A 122 -6.58 17.17 -5.82
C HIS A 122 -7.55 16.23 -5.07
N PRO A 123 -8.74 16.72 -4.65
CA PRO A 123 -9.66 15.97 -3.79
C PRO A 123 -10.32 14.76 -4.46
N GLN A 124 -10.24 14.69 -5.80
CA GLN A 124 -10.78 13.57 -6.60
C GLN A 124 -9.79 12.42 -6.74
N ASP A 125 -8.49 12.68 -6.54
CA ASP A 125 -7.43 11.69 -6.71
C ASP A 125 -6.92 11.16 -5.37
N PHE A 126 -6.90 12.00 -4.33
CA PHE A 126 -6.35 11.67 -3.02
C PHE A 126 -7.29 12.11 -1.91
N LYS A 127 -7.50 11.23 -0.93
CA LYS A 127 -8.19 11.57 0.32
C LYS A 127 -7.50 10.97 1.54
N HIS A 128 -7.72 11.63 2.67
CA HIS A 128 -7.30 11.14 3.98
C HIS A 128 -8.25 10.06 4.48
N CYS A 129 -7.71 9.16 5.29
CA CYS A 129 -8.50 8.23 6.08
C CYS A 129 -9.52 8.99 6.95
N PRO A 130 -10.80 8.58 6.98
CA PRO A 130 -11.83 9.24 7.79
C PRO A 130 -11.66 9.02 9.29
N THR A 131 -10.81 8.06 9.70
CA THR A 131 -10.55 7.78 11.11
C THR A 131 -9.82 8.95 11.77
N PRO A 132 -10.33 9.48 12.91
CA PRO A 132 -9.65 10.51 13.67
C PRO A 132 -8.20 10.11 13.97
N ASP A 133 -7.30 11.09 13.94
CA ASP A 133 -5.86 10.92 14.17
C ASP A 133 -5.10 10.02 13.15
N CYS A 134 -5.78 9.49 12.13
CA CYS A 134 -5.13 8.73 11.07
C CYS A 134 -4.64 9.65 9.93
N ARG A 135 -3.32 9.77 9.76
CA ARG A 135 -2.71 10.57 8.69
C ARG A 135 -2.55 9.84 7.35
N GLN A 136 -3.07 8.62 7.25
CA GLN A 136 -2.92 7.82 6.04
C GLN A 136 -3.72 8.41 4.88
N VAL A 137 -3.07 8.53 3.73
CA VAL A 137 -3.69 8.98 2.47
C VAL A 137 -3.86 7.77 1.56
N TYR A 138 -4.97 7.73 0.83
CA TYR A 138 -5.22 6.73 -0.20
C TYR A 138 -5.59 7.41 -1.51
N ARG A 139 -5.35 6.69 -2.61
CA ARG A 139 -5.75 7.12 -3.94
C ARG A 139 -7.18 6.67 -4.21
N CYS A 140 -8.01 7.59 -4.66
CA CYS A 140 -9.38 7.33 -5.06
C CYS A 140 -9.38 6.59 -6.41
N THR A 141 -10.25 5.59 -6.56
CA THR A 141 -10.49 4.95 -7.85
C THR A 141 -11.81 5.44 -8.41
N THR A 142 -11.78 6.06 -9.59
CA THR A 142 -12.98 6.52 -10.32
C THR A 142 -13.75 5.39 -11.01
N SER A 143 -13.47 4.13 -10.67
CA SER A 143 -14.15 2.98 -11.25
C SER A 143 -15.41 2.70 -10.42
N ASP A 144 -16.55 2.54 -11.08
CA ASP A 144 -17.85 2.19 -10.47
C ASP A 144 -17.83 0.89 -9.64
N ALA A 145 -16.76 0.10 -9.74
CA ALA A 145 -16.48 -0.98 -8.82
C ALA A 145 -15.98 -0.42 -7.48
N ALA A 146 -16.91 -0.14 -6.56
CA ALA A 146 -16.63 0.19 -5.17
C ALA A 146 -15.60 -0.81 -4.60
N SER A 147 -14.37 -0.36 -4.43
CA SER A 147 -13.29 -1.16 -3.88
C SER A 147 -13.12 -0.81 -2.41
N ILE A 148 -13.09 -1.83 -1.56
CA ILE A 148 -12.85 -1.67 -0.14
C ILE A 148 -11.35 -1.42 0.04
N ILE A 149 -11.01 -0.28 0.62
CA ILE A 149 -9.64 0.08 0.99
C ILE A 149 -9.47 -0.18 2.47
N HIS A 150 -8.50 -1.00 2.83
CA HIS A 150 -8.09 -1.18 4.22
C HIS A 150 -6.94 -0.25 4.55
N CYS A 151 -7.11 0.60 5.56
CA CYS A 151 -6.05 1.46 6.05
C CYS A 151 -4.99 0.61 6.78
N PRO A 152 -3.71 0.61 6.37
CA PRO A 152 -2.67 -0.15 7.07
C PRO A 152 -2.34 0.39 8.47
N SER A 153 -2.65 1.67 8.74
CA SER A 153 -2.32 2.31 10.02
C SER A 153 -3.39 2.08 11.10
N CYS A 154 -4.66 2.26 10.76
CA CYS A 154 -5.78 2.14 11.72
C CYS A 154 -6.68 0.93 11.47
N LEU A 155 -6.41 0.14 10.42
CA LEU A 155 -7.18 -1.05 10.04
C LEU A 155 -8.65 -0.78 9.69
N SER A 156 -9.05 0.49 9.56
CA SER A 156 -10.39 0.85 9.11
C SER A 156 -10.60 0.45 7.64
N SER A 157 -11.82 0.07 7.33
CA SER A 157 -12.26 -0.26 5.98
C SER A 157 -13.08 0.89 5.43
N VAL A 158 -12.66 1.45 4.30
CA VAL A 158 -13.25 2.63 3.68
C VAL A 158 -13.65 2.30 2.26
N CYS A 159 -14.81 2.78 1.82
CA CYS A 159 -15.24 2.67 0.44
C CYS A 159 -14.49 3.71 -0.42
N SER A 160 -13.81 3.28 -1.47
CA SER A 160 -13.04 4.18 -2.36
C SER A 160 -13.89 5.16 -3.16
N ALA A 161 -15.19 4.90 -3.30
CA ALA A 161 -16.12 5.73 -4.06
C ALA A 161 -16.84 6.78 -3.19
N CYS A 162 -17.48 6.38 -2.09
CA CYS A 162 -18.16 7.32 -1.20
C CYS A 162 -17.27 7.91 -0.10
N HIS A 163 -16.12 7.29 0.19
CA HIS A 163 -15.17 7.70 1.25
C HIS A 163 -15.71 7.56 2.68
N GLU A 164 -16.83 6.86 2.82
CA GLU A 164 -17.43 6.48 4.10
C GLU A 164 -17.00 5.06 4.50
N GLU A 165 -17.50 4.59 5.64
CA GLU A 165 -17.30 3.20 6.07
C GLU A 165 -17.66 2.21 4.95
N SER A 166 -16.84 1.17 4.81
CA SER A 166 -17.06 0.12 3.81
C SER A 166 -18.47 -0.46 3.90
N HIS A 167 -19.12 -0.62 2.75
CA HIS A 167 -20.44 -1.24 2.64
C HIS A 167 -20.42 -2.28 1.53
N GLU A 168 -21.01 -3.45 1.81
CA GLU A 168 -21.16 -4.55 0.85
C GLU A 168 -22.64 -4.79 0.54
N GLY A 169 -22.94 -5.12 -0.72
CA GLY A 169 -24.31 -5.46 -1.14
C GLY A 169 -25.29 -4.28 -1.24
N MET A 170 -24.80 -3.04 -1.11
CA MET A 170 -25.57 -1.82 -1.35
C MET A 170 -24.71 -0.77 -2.07
N THR A 171 -25.35 0.09 -2.84
CA THR A 171 -24.75 1.21 -3.56
C THR A 171 -24.33 2.32 -2.59
N CYS A 172 -23.43 3.20 -3.04
CA CYS A 172 -23.02 4.37 -2.25
C CYS A 172 -24.19 5.31 -1.93
N GLU A 173 -25.18 5.41 -2.83
CA GLU A 173 -26.37 6.23 -2.65
C GLU A 173 -27.31 5.64 -1.58
N GLU A 174 -27.55 4.33 -1.62
CA GLU A 174 -28.32 3.63 -0.58
C GLU A 174 -27.66 3.73 0.79
N ARG A 175 -26.32 3.65 0.86
CA ARG A 175 -25.58 3.86 2.11
C ARG A 175 -25.84 5.27 2.67
N LYS A 176 -25.83 6.28 1.81
CA LYS A 176 -26.06 7.67 2.21
C LYS A 176 -27.49 7.91 2.70
N LEU A 177 -28.48 7.31 2.04
CA LEU A 177 -29.88 7.36 2.48
C LEU A 177 -30.08 6.62 3.80
N ASN A 178 -29.41 5.48 4.01
CA ASN A 178 -29.45 4.76 5.27
C ASN A 178 -28.75 5.49 6.41
N ASP A 179 -27.77 6.35 6.12
CA ASP A 179 -27.10 7.14 7.14
C ASP A 179 -27.88 8.41 7.51
N ASP A 180 -28.86 8.81 6.69
CA ASP A 180 -29.78 9.91 6.99
C ASP A 180 -30.85 9.46 7.98
N ARG A 181 -30.65 9.83 9.24
CA ARG A 181 -31.57 9.54 10.35
C ARG A 181 -32.99 10.03 10.08
N ASN A 182 -33.16 11.18 9.44
CA ASN A 182 -34.49 11.74 9.18
C ASN A 182 -35.22 10.93 8.11
N GLU A 183 -34.50 10.49 7.08
CA GLU A 183 -35.08 9.65 6.03
C GLU A 183 -35.40 8.25 6.57
N GLN A 184 -34.54 7.67 7.41
CA GLN A 184 -34.86 6.41 8.10
C GLN A 184 -36.11 6.54 8.99
N GLU A 185 -36.26 7.64 9.72
CA GLU A 185 -37.46 7.90 10.52
C GLU A 185 -38.71 8.05 9.63
N ARG A 186 -38.60 8.76 8.50
CA ARG A 186 -39.68 8.90 7.51
C ARG A 186 -40.10 7.55 6.93
N LEU A 187 -39.15 6.72 6.52
CA LEU A 187 -39.40 5.40 5.96
C LEU A 187 -40.03 4.45 7.00
N ASN A 188 -39.58 4.51 8.26
CA ASN A 188 -40.19 3.75 9.35
C ASN A 188 -41.62 4.22 9.63
N ASP A 189 -41.87 5.53 9.63
CA ASP A 189 -43.20 6.12 9.81
C ASP A 189 -44.16 5.69 8.69
N GLU A 190 -43.68 5.71 7.45
CA GLU A 190 -44.43 5.27 6.27
C GLU A 190 -44.75 3.77 6.35
N PHE A 191 -43.76 2.92 6.67
CA PHE A 191 -43.94 1.48 6.82
C PHE A 191 -44.91 1.12 7.95
N ALA A 192 -44.81 1.78 9.09
CA ALA A 192 -45.71 1.59 10.23
C ALA A 192 -47.15 1.96 9.85
N THR A 193 -47.34 3.08 9.13
CA THR A 193 -48.65 3.52 8.66
C THR A 193 -49.24 2.54 7.64
N GLN A 194 -48.44 2.07 6.68
CA GLN A 194 -48.84 1.06 5.68
C GLN A 194 -49.20 -0.28 6.33
N SER A 195 -48.53 -0.64 7.42
CA SER A 195 -48.79 -1.86 8.19
C SER A 195 -49.98 -1.74 9.15
N GLY A 196 -50.72 -0.62 9.11
CA GLY A 196 -51.93 -0.41 9.91
C GLY A 196 -51.68 0.07 11.34
N PHE A 197 -50.44 0.38 11.70
CA PHE A 197 -50.13 1.03 12.98
C PHE A 197 -50.54 2.50 12.93
N LYS A 198 -50.96 3.04 14.08
CA LYS A 198 -51.30 4.46 14.23
C LYS A 198 -50.52 5.05 15.40
N LYS A 199 -50.27 6.36 15.40
CA LYS A 199 -49.66 7.05 16.55
C LYS A 199 -50.74 7.44 17.57
N CYS A 200 -50.45 7.25 18.86
CA CYS A 200 -51.29 7.76 19.92
C CYS A 200 -51.37 9.31 19.84
N PRO A 201 -52.56 9.91 19.80
CA PRO A 201 -52.72 11.37 19.71
C PRO A 201 -52.19 12.12 20.94
N GLN A 202 -52.01 11.44 22.08
CA GLN A 202 -51.52 12.07 23.32
C GLN A 202 -50.00 11.96 23.51
N CYS A 203 -49.39 10.82 23.16
CA CYS A 203 -47.96 10.58 23.43
C CYS A 203 -47.15 10.17 22.20
N ALA A 204 -47.75 10.13 21.02
CA ALA A 204 -47.15 9.75 19.73
C ALA A 204 -46.53 8.35 19.64
N VAL A 205 -46.67 7.51 20.69
CA VAL A 205 -46.25 6.10 20.65
C VAL A 205 -47.11 5.33 19.65
N TRP A 206 -46.47 4.47 18.86
CA TRP A 206 -47.14 3.55 17.94
C TRP A 206 -48.07 2.58 18.68
N ILE A 207 -49.30 2.48 18.20
CA ILE A 207 -50.34 1.59 18.70
C ILE A 207 -50.86 0.72 17.54
N GLU A 208 -51.09 -0.55 17.83
CA GLU A 208 -51.59 -1.56 16.90
C GLU A 208 -52.92 -2.10 17.41
N LYS A 209 -53.93 -2.17 16.54
CA LYS A 209 -55.17 -2.89 16.84
C LYS A 209 -55.01 -4.33 16.37
N THR A 210 -54.85 -5.25 17.31
CA THR A 210 -54.73 -6.69 17.00
C THR A 210 -56.09 -7.27 16.60
N GLU A 211 -57.08 -7.28 17.51
CA GLU A 211 -58.45 -7.75 17.25
C GLU A 211 -59.46 -7.10 18.20
N GLY A 212 -60.75 -7.14 17.86
CA GLY A 212 -61.85 -6.81 18.78
C GLY A 212 -62.45 -5.40 18.68
N CYS A 213 -62.57 -4.72 19.81
CA CYS A 213 -63.28 -3.43 19.94
C CYS A 213 -62.44 -2.26 19.40
N ASN A 214 -63.09 -1.22 18.89
CA ASN A 214 -62.42 0.03 18.47
C ASN A 214 -61.97 0.94 19.63
N HIS A 215 -62.11 0.50 20.88
CA HIS A 215 -61.55 1.19 22.05
C HIS A 215 -60.13 0.67 22.34
N MET A 216 -59.15 1.56 22.22
CA MET A 216 -57.74 1.32 22.50
C MET A 216 -57.30 2.02 23.79
N ALA A 217 -56.60 1.33 24.68
CA ALA A 217 -55.98 1.95 25.85
C ALA A 217 -54.46 2.05 25.64
N CYS A 218 -53.95 3.27 25.58
CA CYS A 218 -52.52 3.50 25.45
C CYS A 218 -51.81 3.35 26.80
N LYS A 219 -50.52 2.97 26.80
CA LYS A 219 -49.68 2.88 28.01
C LYS A 219 -49.55 4.22 28.76
N CYS A 220 -49.78 5.35 28.09
CA CYS A 220 -49.82 6.66 28.74
C CYS A 220 -51.12 6.94 29.52
N GLY A 221 -52.09 6.02 29.50
CA GLY A 221 -53.38 6.16 30.16
C GLY A 221 -54.49 6.75 29.29
N ALA A 222 -54.21 7.12 28.04
CA ALA A 222 -55.22 7.65 27.12
C ALA A 222 -56.14 6.53 26.61
N HIS A 223 -57.46 6.77 26.64
CA HIS A 223 -58.46 5.92 25.99
C HIS A 223 -58.82 6.52 24.62
N ILE A 224 -58.62 5.74 23.56
CA ILE A 224 -58.63 6.23 22.17
C ILE A 224 -59.65 5.44 21.36
N CYS A 225 -60.42 6.12 20.52
CA CYS A 225 -61.23 5.46 19.50
C CYS A 225 -60.39 5.22 18.23
N TRP A 226 -60.27 3.97 17.79
CA TRP A 226 -59.44 3.57 16.64
C TRP A 226 -59.91 4.14 15.29
N VAL A 227 -61.22 4.43 15.18
CA VAL A 227 -61.84 4.95 13.96
C VAL A 227 -61.46 6.42 13.75
N CYS A 228 -61.72 7.27 14.75
CA CYS A 228 -61.52 8.72 14.65
C CYS A 228 -60.21 9.22 15.28
N MET A 229 -59.48 8.37 16.00
CA MET A 229 -58.29 8.73 16.78
C MET A 229 -58.52 9.82 17.83
N GLY A 230 -59.76 10.00 18.29
CA GLY A 230 -60.11 10.89 19.39
C GLY A 230 -59.71 10.34 20.76
N ILE A 231 -59.37 11.23 21.69
CA ILE A 231 -59.05 10.91 23.09
C ILE A 231 -60.31 11.08 23.94
N PHE A 232 -60.57 10.11 24.80
CA PHE A 232 -61.75 10.03 25.67
C PHE A 232 -61.37 9.52 27.07
N ASP A 233 -62.36 9.51 27.96
CA ASP A 233 -62.28 8.81 29.23
C ASP A 233 -62.77 7.36 29.06
N ALA A 234 -62.36 6.47 29.96
CA ALA A 234 -62.74 5.05 29.93
C ALA A 234 -64.27 4.81 29.84
N ALA A 235 -65.06 5.71 30.42
CA ALA A 235 -66.52 5.62 30.42
C ALA A 235 -67.17 6.25 29.18
N SER A 236 -66.61 7.34 28.64
CA SER A 236 -67.22 8.11 27.55
C SER A 236 -66.90 7.54 26.16
N VAL A 237 -65.80 6.79 26.01
CA VAL A 237 -65.36 6.22 24.73
C VAL A 237 -66.39 5.27 24.12
N TYR A 238 -67.03 4.43 24.95
CA TYR A 238 -68.06 3.48 24.48
C TYR A 238 -69.32 4.22 24.00
N GLN A 239 -69.74 5.26 24.73
CA GLN A 239 -70.88 6.08 24.32
C GLN A 239 -70.61 6.81 23.00
N HIS A 240 -69.40 7.36 22.83
CA HIS A 240 -68.97 7.96 21.57
C HIS A 240 -69.02 6.94 20.42
N MET A 241 -68.45 5.76 20.60
CA MET A 241 -68.42 4.73 19.56
C MET A 241 -69.83 4.31 19.12
N HIS A 242 -70.75 4.13 20.06
CA HIS A 242 -72.12 3.78 19.74
C HIS A 242 -72.88 4.91 18.99
N THR A 243 -72.70 6.15 19.44
CA THR A 243 -73.42 7.31 18.88
C THR A 243 -72.85 7.81 17.56
N ALA A 244 -71.53 7.83 17.41
CA ALA A 244 -70.83 8.40 16.26
C ALA A 244 -70.48 7.37 15.18
N HIS A 245 -70.27 6.10 15.57
CA HIS A 245 -69.83 5.04 14.65
C HIS A 245 -70.83 3.88 14.56
N GLY A 246 -71.96 3.96 15.25
CA GLY A 246 -73.05 2.98 15.15
C GLY A 246 -72.76 1.63 15.80
N GLY A 247 -71.64 1.47 16.51
CA GLY A 247 -71.22 0.19 17.08
C GLY A 247 -69.85 0.22 17.73
N PHE A 248 -69.53 -0.87 18.44
CA PHE A 248 -68.22 -1.06 19.09
C PHE A 248 -67.19 -1.76 18.19
N HIS A 249 -67.69 -2.43 17.15
CA HIS A 249 -66.92 -3.18 16.17
C HIS A 249 -67.06 -2.52 14.80
N ASP A 250 -66.16 -2.89 13.89
CA ASP A 250 -66.17 -2.39 12.53
C ASP A 250 -67.49 -2.77 11.84
N VAL A 251 -68.26 -1.77 11.41
CA VAL A 251 -69.50 -1.96 10.63
C VAL A 251 -69.11 -2.46 9.24
N ASP A 252 -69.64 -3.61 8.87
CA ASP A 252 -69.26 -4.39 7.69
C ASP A 252 -69.06 -3.56 6.41
N GLY A 253 -67.93 -3.79 5.73
CA GLY A 253 -67.89 -3.73 4.26
C GLY A 253 -67.35 -2.49 3.56
N ASN A 254 -66.65 -1.58 4.24
CA ASN A 254 -65.74 -0.62 3.59
C ASN A 254 -64.44 -0.52 4.40
N GLY A 255 -63.90 -1.69 4.75
CA GLY A 255 -62.48 -1.78 5.04
C GLY A 255 -61.78 -1.12 3.87
N ALA A 256 -61.02 -0.06 4.16
CA ALA A 256 -59.96 0.37 3.27
C ALA A 256 -59.30 -0.93 2.82
N GLU A 257 -59.53 -1.27 1.55
CA GLU A 257 -58.95 -2.44 0.92
C GLU A 257 -57.49 -2.35 1.29
N LEU A 258 -57.04 -3.30 2.13
CA LEU A 258 -55.65 -3.42 2.48
C LEU A 258 -54.95 -3.54 1.14
N LEU A 259 -54.44 -2.42 0.63
CA LEU A 259 -53.60 -2.35 -0.56
C LEU A 259 -52.22 -2.96 -0.26
N PHE A 260 -52.11 -3.79 0.79
CA PHE A 260 -51.38 -5.04 0.67
C PHE A 260 -52.14 -5.90 -0.35
N GLN A 261 -51.90 -5.61 -1.63
CA GLN A 261 -52.14 -6.59 -2.68
C GLN A 261 -51.67 -7.94 -2.13
N ARG A 262 -52.55 -8.94 -2.13
CA ARG A 262 -52.16 -10.35 -2.06
C ARG A 262 -51.34 -10.71 -3.30
N GLU A 263 -50.30 -9.94 -3.62
CA GLU A 263 -49.16 -10.48 -4.35
C GLU A 263 -48.63 -11.58 -3.44
N ASN A 264 -48.87 -12.80 -3.91
CA ASN A 264 -48.88 -14.03 -3.16
C ASN A 264 -47.77 -14.10 -2.11
N PHE A 265 -48.12 -14.18 -0.82
CA PHE A 265 -47.17 -14.49 0.25
C PHE A 265 -46.29 -15.72 -0.09
N ALA A 266 -46.85 -16.67 -0.85
CA ALA A 266 -46.12 -17.80 -1.42
C ALA A 266 -45.03 -17.40 -2.44
N GLU A 267 -45.29 -16.42 -3.31
CA GLU A 267 -44.32 -15.89 -4.28
C GLU A 267 -43.21 -15.11 -3.56
N GLN A 268 -43.54 -14.30 -2.56
CA GLN A 268 -42.55 -13.56 -1.77
C GLN A 268 -41.67 -14.52 -0.94
N GLN A 269 -42.28 -15.55 -0.33
CA GLN A 269 -41.56 -16.57 0.43
C GLN A 269 -40.67 -17.43 -0.48
N GLU A 270 -41.13 -17.75 -1.69
CA GLU A 270 -40.33 -18.45 -2.69
C GLU A 270 -39.19 -17.56 -3.20
N ALA A 271 -39.43 -16.26 -3.46
CA ALA A 271 -38.39 -15.32 -3.85
C ALA A 271 -37.27 -15.21 -2.79
N LEU A 272 -37.65 -15.09 -1.51
CA LEU A 272 -36.69 -15.11 -0.40
C LEU A 272 -35.92 -16.43 -0.31
N ARG A 273 -36.59 -17.56 -0.53
CA ARG A 273 -35.95 -18.88 -0.58
C ARG A 273 -34.95 -18.98 -1.72
N GLN A 274 -35.28 -18.48 -2.90
CA GLN A 274 -34.38 -18.47 -4.06
C GLN A 274 -33.18 -17.55 -3.84
N VAL A 275 -33.37 -16.38 -3.22
CA VAL A 275 -32.26 -15.50 -2.82
C VAL A 275 -31.33 -16.20 -1.83
N ALA A 276 -31.88 -16.89 -0.82
CA ALA A 276 -31.09 -17.65 0.15
C ALA A 276 -30.29 -18.78 -0.52
N LEU A 277 -30.93 -19.52 -1.44
CA LEU A 277 -30.29 -20.62 -2.16
C LEU A 277 -29.17 -20.12 -3.08
N ARG A 278 -29.39 -19.00 -3.79
CA ARG A 278 -28.39 -18.35 -4.64
C ARG A 278 -27.21 -17.83 -3.83
N ARG A 279 -27.45 -17.23 -2.65
CA ARG A 279 -26.40 -16.81 -1.73
C ARG A 279 -25.57 -17.99 -1.24
N ALA A 280 -26.22 -19.11 -0.88
CA ALA A 280 -25.53 -20.34 -0.46
C ALA A 280 -24.67 -20.93 -1.60
N GLN A 281 -25.17 -20.92 -2.84
CA GLN A 281 -24.43 -21.38 -4.01
C GLN A 281 -23.19 -20.51 -4.28
N LEU A 282 -23.32 -19.18 -4.21
CA LEU A 282 -22.19 -18.26 -4.39
C LEU A 282 -21.13 -18.45 -3.31
N ALA A 283 -21.54 -18.58 -2.04
CA ALA A 283 -20.61 -18.88 -0.94
C ALA A 283 -19.88 -20.21 -1.17
N GLN A 284 -20.57 -21.24 -1.63
CA GLN A 284 -19.95 -22.53 -1.95
C GLN A 284 -19.00 -22.44 -3.16
N GLN A 285 -19.30 -21.62 -4.15
CA GLN A 285 -18.41 -21.37 -5.29
C GLN A 285 -17.14 -20.62 -4.86
N GLN A 286 -17.27 -19.63 -3.97
CA GLN A 286 -16.12 -18.90 -3.41
C GLN A 286 -15.19 -19.84 -2.66
N LEU A 287 -15.73 -20.67 -1.76
CA LEU A 287 -14.94 -21.66 -1.01
C LEU A 287 -14.20 -22.64 -1.94
N ARG A 288 -14.83 -23.06 -3.06
CA ARG A 288 -14.17 -23.91 -4.05
C ARG A 288 -13.01 -23.21 -4.74
N ARG A 289 -13.19 -21.95 -5.15
CA ARG A 289 -12.12 -21.15 -5.79
C ARG A 289 -10.96 -20.91 -4.83
N GLU A 290 -11.24 -20.60 -3.57
CA GLU A 290 -10.22 -20.43 -2.54
C GLU A 290 -9.42 -21.72 -2.31
N ALA A 291 -10.09 -22.87 -2.30
CA ALA A 291 -9.42 -24.17 -2.19
C ALA A 291 -8.54 -24.48 -3.42
N GLU A 292 -9.01 -24.17 -4.64
CA GLU A 292 -8.23 -24.31 -5.87
C GLU A 292 -7.00 -23.39 -5.86
N ASP A 293 -7.16 -22.12 -5.49
CA ASP A 293 -6.07 -21.14 -5.39
C ASP A 293 -5.02 -21.56 -4.36
N GLU A 294 -5.45 -22.09 -3.21
CA GLU A 294 -4.55 -22.59 -2.18
C GLU A 294 -3.80 -23.84 -2.66
N GLN A 295 -4.48 -24.75 -3.34
CA GLN A 295 -3.85 -25.92 -3.95
C GLN A 295 -2.78 -25.51 -4.98
N ASP A 296 -3.07 -24.52 -5.82
CA ASP A 296 -2.13 -23.98 -6.80
C ASP A 296 -0.94 -23.27 -6.15
N ARG A 297 -1.14 -22.61 -5.00
CA ARG A 297 -0.03 -22.04 -4.21
C ARG A 297 0.87 -23.13 -3.66
N LEU A 298 0.30 -24.20 -3.10
CA LEU A 298 1.05 -25.33 -2.57
C LEU A 298 1.85 -26.04 -3.67
N ILE A 299 1.25 -26.28 -4.83
CA ILE A 299 1.94 -26.88 -5.99
C ILE A 299 3.13 -26.01 -6.42
N ARG A 300 2.93 -24.68 -6.54
CA ARG A 300 4.01 -23.74 -6.89
C ARG A 300 5.12 -23.72 -5.85
N ALA A 301 4.79 -23.70 -4.57
CA ALA A 301 5.77 -23.75 -3.49
C ALA A 301 6.59 -25.06 -3.55
N GLN A 302 5.94 -26.19 -3.78
CA GLN A 302 6.59 -27.48 -3.92
C GLN A 302 7.52 -27.52 -5.14
N GLN A 303 7.12 -26.95 -6.28
CA GLN A 303 7.97 -26.83 -7.47
C GLN A 303 9.24 -26.00 -7.20
N ILE A 304 9.12 -24.90 -6.46
CA ILE A 304 10.28 -24.07 -6.06
C ILE A 304 11.24 -24.87 -5.19
N LEU A 305 10.73 -25.63 -4.20
CA LEU A 305 11.56 -26.48 -3.35
C LEU A 305 12.29 -27.56 -4.14
N HIS A 306 11.60 -28.23 -5.08
CA HIS A 306 12.24 -29.21 -5.96
C HIS A 306 13.29 -28.58 -6.87
N ALA A 307 13.05 -27.40 -7.42
CA ALA A 307 14.03 -26.69 -8.23
C ALA A 307 15.29 -26.32 -7.42
N ARG A 308 15.11 -25.81 -6.20
CA ARG A 308 16.22 -25.52 -5.26
C ARG A 308 17.02 -26.78 -4.91
N ALA A 309 16.35 -27.89 -4.65
CA ALA A 309 17.03 -29.16 -4.34
C ALA A 309 17.89 -29.65 -5.52
N ARG A 310 17.37 -29.53 -6.76
CA ARG A 310 18.14 -29.87 -7.97
C ARG A 310 19.37 -28.98 -8.13
N GLU A 311 19.21 -27.67 -7.91
CA GLU A 311 20.33 -26.73 -8.02
C GLU A 311 21.40 -27.00 -6.94
N GLN A 312 20.99 -27.26 -5.70
CA GLN A 312 21.91 -27.65 -4.63
C GLN A 312 22.67 -28.93 -4.96
N ALA A 313 22.02 -29.92 -5.57
CA ALA A 313 22.70 -31.13 -6.03
C ALA A 313 23.76 -30.82 -7.10
N ARG A 314 23.41 -29.99 -8.10
CA ARG A 314 24.38 -29.55 -9.14
C ARG A 314 25.59 -28.83 -8.54
N VAL A 315 25.37 -27.91 -7.59
CA VAL A 315 26.45 -27.19 -6.92
C VAL A 315 27.34 -28.14 -6.12
N ARG A 316 26.76 -29.13 -5.43
CA ARG A 316 27.52 -30.15 -4.70
C ARG A 316 28.36 -31.02 -5.63
N ASP A 317 27.78 -31.47 -6.75
CA ASP A 317 28.49 -32.30 -7.73
C ASP A 317 29.64 -31.52 -8.39
N GLU A 318 29.45 -30.23 -8.67
CA GLU A 318 30.50 -29.36 -9.19
C GLU A 318 31.64 -29.17 -8.17
N ALA A 319 31.29 -28.85 -6.92
CA ALA A 319 32.27 -28.68 -5.85
C ALA A 319 33.08 -29.97 -5.63
N HIS A 320 32.43 -31.13 -5.68
CA HIS A 320 33.13 -32.41 -5.56
C HIS A 320 34.10 -32.64 -6.73
N ARG A 321 33.70 -32.28 -7.96
CA ARG A 321 34.59 -32.38 -9.14
C ARG A 321 35.82 -31.48 -9.01
N GLN A 322 35.62 -30.25 -8.54
CA GLN A 322 36.71 -29.29 -8.31
C GLN A 322 37.68 -29.78 -7.24
N ASP A 323 37.18 -30.34 -6.13
CA ASP A 323 38.01 -30.91 -5.07
C ASP A 323 38.88 -32.08 -5.60
N LEU A 324 38.31 -32.95 -6.44
CA LEU A 324 39.08 -34.03 -7.08
C LEU A 324 40.18 -33.49 -8.01
N GLU A 325 39.89 -32.43 -8.78
CA GLU A 325 40.89 -31.77 -9.62
C GLU A 325 42.01 -31.12 -8.79
N ASP A 326 41.67 -30.44 -7.70
CA ASP A 326 42.63 -29.84 -6.77
C ASP A 326 43.52 -30.90 -6.12
N GLN A 327 42.93 -32.00 -5.66
CA GLN A 327 43.68 -33.13 -5.10
C GLN A 327 44.63 -33.72 -6.15
N ALA A 328 44.20 -33.86 -7.40
CA ALA A 328 45.06 -34.33 -8.49
C ALA A 328 46.21 -33.35 -8.77
N ARG A 329 45.96 -32.03 -8.79
CA ARG A 329 46.99 -30.98 -8.93
C ARG A 329 48.01 -31.04 -7.81
N ILE A 330 47.56 -31.12 -6.56
CA ILE A 330 48.43 -31.22 -5.38
C ILE A 330 49.27 -32.50 -5.42
N ALA A 331 48.66 -33.64 -5.78
CA ALA A 331 49.37 -34.90 -5.91
C ALA A 331 50.45 -34.83 -7.00
N GLU A 332 50.18 -34.18 -8.13
CA GLU A 332 51.18 -33.97 -9.18
C GLU A 332 52.34 -33.06 -8.73
N PHE A 333 52.03 -31.96 -8.04
CA PHE A 333 53.04 -31.08 -7.46
C PHE A 333 53.96 -31.83 -6.49
N ASN A 334 53.37 -32.64 -5.59
CA ASN A 334 54.13 -33.44 -4.64
C ASN A 334 55.04 -34.46 -5.33
N ARG A 335 54.55 -35.15 -6.38
CA ARG A 335 55.37 -36.06 -7.19
C ARG A 335 56.57 -35.34 -7.81
N ARG A 336 56.36 -34.18 -8.45
CA ARG A 336 57.45 -33.38 -9.04
C ARG A 336 58.47 -32.94 -7.99
N ALA A 337 58.01 -32.52 -6.81
CA ALA A 337 58.90 -32.13 -5.71
C ALA A 337 59.71 -33.31 -5.14
N GLU A 338 59.13 -34.52 -5.11
CA GLU A 338 59.86 -35.74 -4.76
C GLU A 338 60.91 -36.11 -5.80
N ASP A 339 60.58 -36.03 -7.09
CA ASP A 339 61.53 -36.30 -8.18
C ASP A 339 62.74 -35.35 -8.13
N VAL A 340 62.50 -34.05 -7.88
CA VAL A 340 63.56 -33.06 -7.70
C VAL A 340 64.43 -33.40 -6.49
N ARG A 341 63.82 -33.76 -5.34
CA ARG A 341 64.57 -34.16 -4.13
C ARG A 341 65.43 -35.40 -4.38
N ARG A 342 64.90 -36.42 -5.08
CA ARG A 342 65.63 -37.64 -5.46
C ARG A 342 66.80 -37.33 -6.40
N ALA A 343 66.57 -36.48 -7.41
CA ALA A 343 67.60 -36.07 -8.34
C ALA A 343 68.76 -35.32 -7.64
N GLU A 344 68.44 -34.44 -6.69
CA GLU A 344 69.44 -33.70 -5.91
C GLU A 344 70.23 -34.63 -4.98
N GLN A 345 69.56 -35.54 -4.26
CA GLN A 345 70.24 -36.58 -3.47
C GLN A 345 71.20 -37.42 -4.32
N ALA A 346 70.78 -37.82 -5.52
CA ALA A 346 71.63 -38.56 -6.45
C ALA A 346 72.83 -37.73 -6.97
N ARG A 347 72.70 -36.40 -7.09
CA ARG A 347 73.82 -35.51 -7.41
C ARG A 347 74.80 -35.41 -6.25
N ILE A 348 74.30 -35.23 -5.02
CA ILE A 348 75.12 -35.20 -3.81
C ILE A 348 75.91 -36.51 -3.65
N HIS A 349 75.23 -37.65 -3.78
CA HIS A 349 75.88 -38.97 -3.73
C HIS A 349 76.97 -39.14 -4.79
N ARG A 350 76.73 -38.69 -6.04
CA ARG A 350 77.74 -38.71 -7.10
C ARG A 350 78.96 -37.86 -6.76
N ARG A 351 78.76 -36.62 -6.31
CA ARG A 351 79.85 -35.72 -5.88
C ARG A 351 80.65 -36.30 -4.71
N ALA A 352 79.98 -36.91 -3.74
CA ALA A 352 80.64 -37.56 -2.61
C ALA A 352 81.48 -38.77 -3.06
N ALA A 353 80.99 -39.58 -4.02
CA ALA A 353 81.73 -40.69 -4.59
C ALA A 353 82.96 -40.22 -5.40
N GLU A 354 82.83 -39.15 -6.18
CA GLU A 354 83.95 -38.52 -6.91
C GLU A 354 85.01 -37.96 -5.94
N GLN A 355 84.60 -37.29 -4.86
CA GLN A 355 85.52 -36.81 -3.81
C GLN A 355 86.22 -37.98 -3.11
N ALA A 356 85.50 -39.04 -2.72
CA ALA A 356 86.11 -40.22 -2.11
C ALA A 356 87.14 -40.90 -3.04
N ALA A 357 86.87 -40.97 -4.34
CA ALA A 357 87.83 -41.45 -5.34
C ALA A 357 89.06 -40.54 -5.46
N GLY A 358 88.88 -39.22 -5.39
CA GLY A 358 89.97 -38.23 -5.37
C GLY A 358 90.86 -38.31 -4.12
N TRP A 359 90.27 -38.51 -2.93
CA TRP A 359 91.02 -38.74 -1.68
C TRP A 359 91.72 -40.10 -1.68
N GLY A 360 91.12 -41.14 -2.25
CA GLY A 360 91.77 -42.43 -2.46
C GLY A 360 93.04 -42.31 -3.32
N PHE A 361 93.00 -41.51 -4.38
CA PHE A 361 94.17 -41.21 -5.21
C PHE A 361 95.24 -40.41 -4.45
N ALA A 362 94.84 -39.42 -3.64
CA ALA A 362 95.77 -38.61 -2.85
C ALA A 362 96.44 -39.41 -1.71
N VAL A 363 95.71 -40.31 -1.04
CA VAL A 363 96.25 -41.19 0.01
C VAL A 363 97.20 -42.23 -0.59
N VAL A 364 96.86 -42.83 -1.74
CA VAL A 364 97.76 -43.76 -2.45
C VAL A 364 99.05 -43.07 -2.89
N MET A 365 98.96 -41.84 -3.42
CA MET A 365 100.14 -41.04 -3.78
C MET A 365 100.97 -40.59 -2.57
N GLY A 366 100.32 -40.29 -1.42
CA GLY A 366 101.00 -39.95 -0.18
C GLY A 366 101.73 -41.13 0.48
N VAL A 367 101.15 -42.34 0.46
CA VAL A 367 101.78 -43.55 1.00
C VAL A 367 102.97 -44.00 0.13
N VAL A 368 102.87 -43.88 -1.20
CA VAL A 368 103.99 -44.16 -2.11
C VAL A 368 105.12 -43.13 -1.95
N GLY A 369 104.80 -41.87 -1.66
CA GLY A 369 105.81 -40.83 -1.39
C GLY A 369 106.57 -41.03 -0.07
N VAL A 370 105.93 -41.57 0.97
CA VAL A 370 106.58 -41.86 2.27
C VAL A 370 107.46 -43.12 2.21
N LEU A 371 107.12 -44.10 1.38
CA LEU A 371 107.92 -45.31 1.17
C LEU A 371 109.20 -45.09 0.34
N LEU A 372 109.38 -43.92 -0.28
CA LEU A 372 110.57 -43.59 -1.08
C LEU A 372 111.63 -42.77 -0.33
N VAL A 373 111.40 -42.45 0.97
CA VAL A 373 112.28 -41.59 1.79
C VAL A 373 112.79 -42.33 3.05
N ILE A 374 112.64 -43.65 3.12
CA ILE A 374 113.26 -44.54 4.10
C ILE A 374 114.09 -45.56 3.32
#